data_AF-A0A6N9HIU4-F1
#
_entry.id   AF-A0A6N9HIU4-F1
#
_cell.length_a   1.000
_cell.length_b   1.000
_cell.length_c   1.000
_cell.angle_alpha   90.00
_cell.angle_beta   90.00
_cell.angle_gamma   90.00
#
_symmetry.space_group_name_H-M   'P 1'
#
loop_
_entity.id
_entity.type
_entity.pdbx_description
1 polymer ?
#
loop_
_entity_poly.entity_id
_entity_poly.type
_entity_poly.pdbx_seq_one_letter_code
_entity_poly.pdbx_strand_id
1 'polypeptide(L)'
;MPQNIKLAEDMRVDAQSIGIIKDKETAQFVDYFFIANLWCKDPRYESRHMQAGECRGLFRFDKATLSAELLFPMAGDDSEKRFEKAAWKVLSEFRATAEWPKGTQFASG
;
A
#
# COMPACT_ATOMS: atom_id res chain seq x y z
N MET A 1 -1.68 20.96 -2.66
CA MET A 1 -0.83 20.28 -3.66
C MET A 1 -0.13 19.13 -2.94
N PRO A 2 -0.40 17.85 -3.25
CA PRO A 2 0.36 16.77 -2.65
C PRO A 2 1.82 16.92 -3.09
N GLN A 3 2.74 16.97 -2.12
CA GLN A 3 4.17 17.02 -2.41
C GLN A 3 4.54 15.73 -3.14
N ASN A 4 5.17 15.86 -4.29
CA ASN A 4 5.66 14.73 -5.08
C ASN A 4 6.88 14.14 -4.34
N ILE A 5 6.63 13.18 -3.43
CA ILE A 5 7.68 12.51 -2.67
C ILE A 5 8.38 11.54 -3.63
N LYS A 6 9.48 12.01 -4.22
CA LYS A 6 10.32 11.19 -5.11
C LYS A 6 11.29 10.35 -4.28
N LEU A 7 11.41 9.09 -4.68
CA LEU A 7 12.47 8.20 -4.17
C LEU A 7 13.83 8.60 -4.75
N ALA A 8 14.91 8.23 -4.06
CA ALA A 8 16.25 8.30 -4.63
C ALA A 8 16.37 7.36 -5.84
N GLU A 9 17.30 7.66 -6.77
CA GLU A 9 17.40 6.96 -8.08
C GLU A 9 17.63 5.45 -7.96
N ASP A 10 18.20 4.97 -6.86
CA ASP A 10 18.50 3.55 -6.60
C ASP A 10 17.43 2.84 -5.75
N MET A 11 16.40 3.56 -5.29
CA MET A 11 15.35 3.02 -4.45
C MET A 11 14.19 2.46 -5.27
N ARG A 12 13.71 1.29 -4.87
CA ARG A 12 12.59 0.58 -5.50
C ARG A 12 11.57 0.15 -4.46
N VAL A 13 10.31 0.43 -4.74
CA VAL A 13 9.18 -0.07 -3.94
C VAL A 13 8.89 -1.51 -4.29
N ASP A 14 8.71 -2.33 -3.26
CA ASP A 14 8.26 -3.71 -3.42
C ASP A 14 6.99 -3.79 -4.28
N ALA A 15 7.03 -4.65 -5.30
CA ALA A 15 5.91 -4.86 -6.22
C ALA A 15 5.02 -6.04 -5.82
N GLN A 16 5.53 -6.87 -4.92
CA GLN A 16 5.06 -8.22 -4.66
C GLN A 16 4.41 -8.34 -3.29
N SER A 17 4.94 -7.65 -2.27
CA SER A 17 4.42 -7.68 -0.90
C SER A 17 3.90 -6.31 -0.47
N ILE A 18 2.63 -6.26 -0.06
CA ILE A 18 1.97 -5.05 0.44
C ILE A 18 1.24 -5.40 1.73
N GLY A 19 1.72 -4.86 2.85
CA GLY A 19 1.03 -4.92 4.14
C GLY A 19 -0.12 -3.91 4.18
N ILE A 20 -1.26 -4.29 4.75
CA ILE A 20 -2.46 -3.45 4.79
C ILE A 20 -3.00 -3.45 6.21
N ILE A 21 -3.13 -2.26 6.80
CA ILE A 21 -3.50 -2.08 8.21
C ILE A 21 -4.62 -1.06 8.31
N LYS A 22 -5.71 -1.41 9.01
CA LYS A 22 -6.81 -0.49 9.26
C LYS A 22 -6.34 0.64 10.18
N ASP A 23 -6.57 1.88 9.76
CA ASP A 23 -6.26 3.08 10.56
C ASP A 23 -7.49 3.53 11.35
N LYS A 24 -8.55 3.87 10.63
CA LYS A 24 -9.78 4.44 11.20
C LYS A 24 -11.01 3.83 10.57
N GLU A 25 -12.05 3.64 11.36
CA GLU A 25 -13.34 3.18 10.89
C GLU A 25 -14.46 4.05 11.47
N THR A 26 -15.39 4.45 10.62
CA THR A 26 -16.61 5.18 10.98
C THR A 26 -17.83 4.44 10.42
N ALA A 27 -19.03 5.02 10.62
CA ALA A 27 -20.24 4.49 10.00
C ALA A 27 -20.22 4.63 8.47
N GLN A 28 -19.54 5.65 7.93
CA GLN A 28 -19.55 6.00 6.51
C GLN A 28 -18.35 5.43 5.74
N PHE A 29 -17.18 5.36 6.39
CA PHE A 29 -15.94 5.01 5.71
C PHE A 29 -15.00 4.18 6.57
N VAL A 30 -13.99 3.61 5.92
CA VAL A 30 -12.84 2.96 6.57
C VAL A 30 -11.55 3.32 5.84
N ASP A 31 -10.52 3.68 6.61
CA ASP A 31 -9.22 4.11 6.13
C ASP A 31 -8.18 3.02 6.39
N TYR A 32 -7.29 2.82 5.43
CA TYR A 32 -6.23 1.81 5.48
C TYR A 32 -4.89 2.40 5.07
N PHE A 33 -3.86 2.10 5.86
CA PHE A 33 -2.48 2.19 5.39
C PHE A 33 -2.17 0.99 4.51
N PHE A 34 -1.48 1.24 3.40
CA PHE A 34 -0.82 0.22 2.61
C PHE A 34 0.67 0.49 2.62
N ILE A 35 1.46 -0.54 2.91
CA ILE A 35 2.87 -0.46 3.30
C ILE A 35 3.65 -1.40 2.40
N ALA A 36 4.71 -0.90 1.78
CA ALA A 36 5.61 -1.69 0.97
C ALA A 36 7.06 -1.46 1.41
N ASN A 37 7.88 -2.49 1.29
CA ASN A 37 9.31 -2.37 1.58
C ASN A 37 9.98 -1.49 0.52
N LEU A 38 10.93 -0.67 0.96
CA LEU A 38 11.85 0.03 0.08
C LEU A 38 13.15 -0.75 -0.01
N TRP A 39 13.58 -1.01 -1.22
CA TRP A 39 14.81 -1.73 -1.54
C TRP A 39 15.80 -0.78 -2.20
N CYS A 40 17.08 -0.83 -1.80
CA CYS A 40 18.17 -0.15 -2.50
C CYS A 40 19.30 -1.15 -2.83
N LYS A 41 20.29 -0.71 -3.62
CA LYS A 41 21.47 -1.53 -3.93
C LYS A 41 22.33 -1.69 -2.66
N ASP A 42 22.80 -2.90 -2.39
CA ASP A 42 23.76 -3.10 -1.29
C ASP A 42 25.14 -2.56 -1.72
N PRO A 43 25.69 -1.53 -1.04
CA PRO A 43 26.98 -0.96 -1.42
C PRO A 43 28.15 -1.94 -1.24
N ARG A 44 27.96 -3.03 -0.50
CA ARG A 44 28.97 -4.07 -0.27
C ARG A 44 28.99 -5.13 -1.38
N TYR A 45 27.90 -5.29 -2.11
CA TYR A 45 27.74 -6.36 -3.11
C TYR A 45 26.92 -5.88 -4.31
N GLU A 46 27.55 -5.79 -5.49
CA GLU A 46 26.89 -5.23 -6.67
C GLU A 46 25.64 -5.98 -7.15
N SER A 47 25.55 -7.28 -6.85
CA SER A 47 24.45 -8.15 -7.27
C SER A 47 23.30 -8.23 -6.26
N ARG A 48 23.40 -7.56 -5.11
CA ARG A 48 22.42 -7.66 -4.03
C ARG A 48 21.68 -6.36 -3.79
N HIS A 49 20.46 -6.51 -3.32
CA HIS A 49 19.67 -5.42 -2.77
C HIS A 49 19.53 -5.61 -1.28
N MET A 50 19.35 -4.51 -0.56
CA MET A 50 19.04 -4.52 0.86
C MET A 50 17.80 -3.66 1.12
N GLN A 51 17.07 -4.00 2.19
CA GLN A 51 15.94 -3.20 2.62
C GLN A 51 16.46 -1.86 3.17
N ALA A 52 16.00 -0.77 2.60
CA ALA A 52 16.31 0.60 2.99
C ALA A 52 15.28 1.18 3.98
N GLY A 53 14.09 0.61 4.02
CA GLY A 53 13.00 1.05 4.90
C GLY A 53 11.64 0.59 4.39
N GLU A 54 10.62 1.39 4.68
CA GLU A 54 9.24 1.18 4.23
C GLU A 54 8.69 2.48 3.67
N CYS A 55 7.85 2.37 2.65
CA CYS A 55 6.97 3.46 2.22
C CYS A 55 5.52 3.07 2.51
N ARG A 56 4.69 4.08 2.76
CA ARG A 56 3.26 3.89 2.98
C ARG A 56 2.45 4.93 2.25
N GLY A 57 1.27 4.52 1.81
CA GLY A 57 0.19 5.43 1.42
C GLY A 57 -1.03 5.21 2.30
N LEU A 58 -2.05 6.03 2.08
CA LEU A 58 -3.35 5.93 2.76
C LEU A 58 -4.47 5.93 1.71
N PHE A 59 -5.41 5.01 1.84
CA PHE A 59 -6.64 5.02 1.04
C PHE A 59 -7.87 4.83 1.91
N ARG A 60 -9.01 5.23 1.38
CA ARG A 60 -10.33 5.14 2.03
C ARG A 60 -11.28 4.32 1.20
N PHE A 61 -12.09 3.49 1.86
CA PHE A 61 -13.32 2.95 1.28
C PHE A 61 -14.53 3.74 1.77
N ASP A 62 -15.41 4.11 0.85
CA ASP A 62 -16.80 4.46 1.16
C ASP A 62 -17.60 3.17 1.36
N LYS A 63 -18.30 3.05 2.50
CA LYS A 63 -19.02 1.82 2.86
C LYS A 63 -20.34 1.63 2.10
N ALA A 64 -20.91 2.70 1.56
CA ALA A 64 -22.15 2.64 0.80
C ALA A 64 -21.89 2.24 -0.66
N THR A 65 -20.85 2.80 -1.28
CA THR A 65 -20.52 2.55 -2.70
C THR A 65 -19.49 1.43 -2.89
N LEU A 66 -18.76 1.07 -1.84
CA LEU A 66 -17.59 0.17 -1.88
C LEU A 66 -16.48 0.66 -2.83
N SER A 67 -16.45 1.95 -3.14
CA SER A 67 -15.37 2.56 -3.92
C SER A 67 -14.19 2.92 -3.03
N ALA A 68 -12.98 2.69 -3.53
CA ALA A 68 -11.75 3.12 -2.89
C ALA A 68 -11.26 4.45 -3.48
N GLU A 69 -10.82 5.38 -2.64
CA GLU A 69 -10.12 6.60 -3.04
C GLU A 69 -8.74 6.69 -2.38
N LEU A 70 -7.76 7.17 -3.13
CA LEU A 70 -6.40 7.39 -2.64
C LEU A 70 -6.32 8.75 -1.92
N LEU A 71 -6.01 8.74 -0.62
CA LEU A 71 -5.90 9.95 0.20
C LEU A 71 -4.46 10.49 0.26
N PHE A 72 -3.49 9.59 0.45
CA PHE A 72 -2.07 9.90 0.42
C PHE A 72 -1.34 8.91 -0.48
N PRO A 73 -0.67 9.37 -1.55
CA PRO A 73 0.06 8.50 -2.44
C PRO A 73 1.28 7.90 -1.73
N MET A 74 1.64 6.68 -2.13
CA MET A 74 2.89 6.04 -1.73
C MET A 74 4.01 6.51 -2.67
N ALA A 75 5.12 6.98 -2.11
CA ALA A 75 6.31 7.33 -2.88
C ALA A 75 6.79 6.12 -3.70
N GLY A 76 6.95 6.29 -5.02
CA GLY A 76 7.37 5.22 -5.94
C GLY A 76 6.25 4.29 -6.42
N ASP A 77 4.98 4.60 -6.13
CA ASP A 77 3.81 3.97 -6.75
C ASP A 77 3.13 4.89 -7.77
N ASP A 78 3.90 5.44 -8.70
CA ASP A 78 3.45 6.47 -9.66
C ASP A 78 2.31 6.02 -10.61
N SER A 79 2.08 4.70 -10.68
CA SER A 79 1.00 4.09 -11.48
C SER A 79 -0.16 3.57 -10.62
N GLU A 80 -0.15 3.86 -9.33
CA GLU A 80 -1.18 3.46 -8.34
C GLU A 80 -1.40 1.94 -8.22
N LYS A 81 -0.51 1.11 -8.78
CA LYS A 81 -0.65 -0.35 -8.81
C LYS A 81 -0.66 -0.96 -7.41
N ARG A 82 0.07 -0.39 -6.44
CA ARG A 82 0.06 -0.91 -5.06
C ARG A 82 -1.23 -0.51 -4.37
N PHE A 83 -1.71 0.71 -4.61
CA PHE A 83 -3.04 1.14 -4.18
C PHE A 83 -4.13 0.20 -4.73
N GLU A 84 -4.16 -0.07 -6.03
CA GLU A 84 -5.16 -0.94 -6.66
C GLU A 84 -5.15 -2.35 -6.07
N LYS A 85 -3.96 -2.95 -5.89
CA LYS A 85 -3.80 -4.27 -5.27
C LYS A 85 -4.27 -4.29 -3.82
N ALA A 86 -3.94 -3.25 -3.04
CA ALA A 86 -4.34 -3.14 -1.64
C ALA A 86 -5.86 -3.00 -1.51
N ALA A 87 -6.47 -2.11 -2.29
CA ALA A 87 -7.92 -1.92 -2.33
C ALA A 87 -8.63 -3.21 -2.74
N TRP A 88 -8.17 -3.87 -3.82
CA TRP A 88 -8.73 -5.15 -4.26
C TRP A 88 -8.69 -6.21 -3.16
N LYS A 89 -7.55 -6.32 -2.46
CA LYS A 89 -7.36 -7.33 -1.41
C LYS A 89 -8.32 -7.12 -0.24
N VAL A 90 -8.45 -5.88 0.25
CA VAL A 90 -9.40 -5.54 1.32
C VAL A 90 -10.84 -5.81 0.89
N LEU A 91 -11.23 -5.37 -0.31
CA LEU A 91 -12.59 -5.57 -0.81
C LEU A 91 -12.92 -7.06 -0.99
N SER A 92 -11.95 -7.87 -1.45
CA SER A 92 -12.12 -9.31 -1.58
C SER A 92 -12.36 -9.97 -0.22
N GLU A 93 -11.65 -9.57 0.84
CA GLU A 93 -11.86 -10.13 2.18
C GLU A 93 -13.17 -9.66 2.80
N PHE A 94 -13.52 -8.39 2.63
CA PHE A 94 -14.82 -7.88 3.04
C PHE A 94 -15.97 -8.67 2.38
N ARG A 95 -15.87 -8.95 1.08
CA ARG A 95 -16.89 -9.75 0.37
C ARG A 95 -16.97 -11.20 0.86
N ALA A 96 -15.89 -11.76 1.38
CA ALA A 96 -15.85 -13.13 1.90
C ALA A 96 -16.39 -13.24 3.33
N THR A 97 -16.20 -12.19 4.15
CA THR A 97 -16.45 -12.23 5.60
C THR A 97 -17.57 -11.31 6.07
N ALA A 98 -18.02 -10.39 5.21
CA ALA A 98 -18.87 -9.24 5.55
C ALA A 98 -18.27 -8.30 6.62
N GLU A 99 -16.97 -8.43 6.91
CA GLU A 99 -16.27 -7.62 7.90
C GLU A 99 -15.08 -6.90 7.27
N TRP A 100 -14.88 -5.63 7.65
CA TRP A 100 -13.70 -4.88 7.24
C TRP A 100 -12.48 -5.40 8.00
N PRO A 101 -11.44 -5.95 7.34
CA PRO A 101 -10.33 -6.61 8.02
C PRO A 101 -9.53 -5.63 8.89
N LYS A 102 -9.11 -6.04 10.10
CA LYS A 102 -8.21 -5.21 10.94
C LYS A 102 -6.83 -5.04 10.29
N GLY A 103 -6.38 -6.06 9.58
CA GLY A 103 -5.17 -6.05 8.77
C GLY A 103 -5.14 -7.26 7.85
N THR A 104 -4.45 -7.12 6.72
CA THR A 104 -4.25 -8.17 5.73
C THR A 104 -2.98 -7.88 4.92
N GLN A 105 -2.64 -8.74 3.96
CA GLN A 105 -1.52 -8.55 3.07
C GLN A 105 -1.85 -9.01 1.66
N PHE A 106 -1.36 -8.28 0.67
CA PHE A 106 -1.22 -8.79 -0.69
C PHE A 106 0.19 -9.37 -0.85
N ALA A 107 0.27 -10.57 -1.42
CA ALA A 107 1.54 -11.21 -1.78
C ALA A 107 1.40 -11.86 -3.17
N SER A 108 2.36 -11.62 -4.06
CA SER A 108 2.47 -12.30 -5.37
C SER A 108 3.91 -12.69 -5.64
N GLY A 109 4.18 -13.98 -5.78
CA GLY A 109 5.50 -14.55 -6.10
C GLY A 109 5.39 -15.57 -7.22
#